data_AF-A0A1E4TWE7-F1
#
_entry.id   AF-A0A1E4TWE7-F1
#
_cell.length_a   1.000
_cell.length_b   1.000
_cell.length_c   1.000
_cell.angle_alpha   90.00
_cell.angle_beta   90.00
_cell.angle_gamma   90.00
#
_symmetry.space_group_name_H-M   'P 1'
#
loop_
_entity.id
_entity.type
_entity.pdbx_description
1 polymer ?
#
loop_
_entity_poly.entity_id
_entity_poly.type
_entity_poly.pdbx_seq_one_letter_code
_entity_poly.pdbx_strand_id
1 'polypeptide(L)'
;MIKTVFSKNKGFYIPNGYEDIDEGLESEEENIAPIVTNGFDVLQWPNGFNNLIAGNDVNDESDDQEKEKEVIPTNSKLRTRLSKQERKELRKAKREQRKLGLHKNKNIIGINGSNPKDERQTLKLRYDKGMKVEKSSFLMKETTIYKEDLYTLQVGEWLNDNIITYCYSMLYELQIKPFEKKFNLKDKIVLLTPSMCYLLANSNLLPLELKTILPSNIVQSSFLILPLNDGGSHWSLLVVAVADAKVFAYDSLIGSNEEESKILIKKLNFFFNENYNSSKPAKKHINWDFKYIPIKSAPQQKNEYDCGIFVIALTCVIISKLINAKEKAKIDLSLKEVRDVDTISSRNFIMGSILNELANKGLIND
;
A
#
# COMPACT_ATOMS: atom_id res chain seq x y z
N MET A 1 10.52 11.60 -12.11
CA MET A 1 10.64 10.29 -12.79
C MET A 1 12.01 9.67 -12.51
N ILE A 2 12.18 8.36 -12.72
CA ILE A 2 13.51 7.72 -12.70
C ILE A 2 14.09 7.57 -14.11
N LYS A 3 15.40 7.32 -14.21
CA LYS A 3 16.09 7.09 -15.49
C LYS A 3 15.80 5.69 -16.04
N THR A 4 15.51 4.74 -15.15
CA THR A 4 15.14 3.38 -15.53
C THR A 4 13.88 3.38 -16.39
N VAL A 5 13.97 2.67 -17.52
CA VAL A 5 12.87 2.40 -18.44
C VAL A 5 12.61 0.90 -18.52
N PHE A 6 11.44 0.52 -19.04
CA PHE A 6 11.10 -0.86 -19.31
C PHE A 6 11.25 -1.20 -20.81
N SER A 7 11.78 -2.38 -21.13
CA SER A 7 11.67 -2.98 -22.46
C SER A 7 11.32 -4.45 -22.34
N LYS A 8 10.40 -4.93 -23.19
CA LYS A 8 9.97 -6.34 -23.21
C LYS A 8 11.13 -7.33 -23.34
N ASN A 9 12.21 -6.93 -24.01
CA ASN A 9 13.37 -7.80 -24.26
C ASN A 9 14.47 -7.71 -23.20
N LYS A 10 14.54 -6.59 -22.46
CA LYS A 10 15.64 -6.32 -21.50
C LYS A 10 15.17 -6.21 -20.05
N GLY A 11 13.86 -6.13 -19.83
CA GLY A 11 13.28 -5.75 -18.55
C GLY A 11 13.56 -4.29 -18.23
N PHE A 12 13.86 -4.02 -16.96
CA PHE A 12 14.15 -2.67 -16.47
C PHE A 12 15.65 -2.37 -16.61
N TYR A 13 15.98 -1.26 -17.28
CA TYR A 13 17.37 -0.84 -17.49
C TYR A 13 17.48 0.68 -17.70
N ILE A 14 18.69 1.21 -17.54
CA ILE A 14 19.04 2.59 -17.91
C ILE A 14 19.64 2.57 -19.33
N PRO A 15 19.08 3.30 -20.32
CA PRO A 15 19.63 3.35 -21.66
C PRO A 15 21.05 3.95 -21.72
N ASN A 16 21.89 3.44 -22.64
CA ASN A 16 23.22 4.00 -22.90
C ASN A 16 23.10 5.43 -23.46
N GLY A 17 23.99 6.33 -23.02
CA GLY A 17 23.99 7.74 -23.46
C GLY A 17 23.04 8.65 -22.67
N TYR A 18 22.57 8.20 -21.50
CA TYR A 18 21.83 9.05 -20.58
C TYR A 18 22.80 10.06 -19.93
N GLU A 19 22.77 11.31 -20.38
CA GLU A 19 23.45 12.41 -19.70
C GLU A 19 22.65 12.85 -18.46
N ASP A 20 23.34 13.22 -17.39
CA ASP A 20 22.75 13.91 -16.24
C ASP A 20 22.30 15.31 -16.67
N ILE A 21 21.18 15.37 -17.38
CA ILE A 21 20.45 16.63 -17.52
C ILE A 21 19.81 16.85 -16.15
N ASP A 22 20.29 17.88 -15.45
CA ASP A 22 19.69 18.38 -14.21
C ASP A 22 18.22 18.70 -14.51
N GLU A 23 17.31 17.80 -14.14
CA GLU A 23 15.88 17.90 -14.46
C GLU A 23 15.23 18.98 -13.58
N GLY A 24 15.47 20.25 -13.95
CA GLY A 24 14.51 21.34 -13.78
C GLY A 24 13.37 21.27 -14.81
N LEU A 25 13.10 20.07 -15.35
CA LEU A 25 12.02 19.82 -16.29
C LEU A 25 10.79 19.43 -15.48
N GLU A 26 9.95 20.43 -15.21
CA GLU A 26 8.51 20.23 -15.05
C GLU A 26 8.08 19.32 -16.22
N SER A 27 7.78 18.06 -15.90
CA SER A 27 7.11 17.16 -16.83
C SER A 27 5.88 17.89 -17.34
N GLU A 28 5.63 17.88 -18.66
CA GLU A 28 4.31 18.22 -19.19
C GLU A 28 3.29 17.49 -18.32
N GLU A 29 2.55 18.23 -17.51
CA GLU A 29 1.53 17.68 -16.64
C GLU A 29 0.43 17.19 -17.58
N GLU A 30 0.51 15.92 -18.00
CA GLU A 30 -0.69 15.21 -18.40
C GLU A 30 -1.67 15.43 -17.25
N ASN A 31 -2.74 16.16 -17.54
CA ASN A 31 -3.75 16.59 -16.58
C ASN A 31 -4.59 15.36 -16.21
N ILE A 32 -3.95 14.41 -15.53
CA ILE A 32 -4.56 13.15 -15.10
C ILE A 32 -5.44 13.52 -13.92
N ALA A 33 -6.74 13.31 -14.08
CA ALA A 33 -7.70 13.59 -13.03
C ALA A 33 -7.31 12.81 -11.75
N PRO A 34 -7.21 13.48 -10.59
CA PRO A 34 -6.82 12.82 -9.35
C PRO A 34 -7.78 11.67 -9.02
N ILE A 35 -7.22 10.48 -8.78
CA ILE A 35 -7.97 9.27 -8.46
C ILE A 35 -8.07 9.06 -6.94
N VAL A 36 -9.16 8.45 -6.51
CA VAL A 36 -9.28 7.81 -5.20
C VAL A 36 -9.31 6.32 -5.45
N THR A 37 -8.45 5.56 -4.77
CA THR A 37 -8.21 4.15 -5.06
C THR A 37 -8.13 3.36 -3.77
N ASN A 38 -8.58 2.11 -3.79
CA ASN A 38 -8.32 1.17 -2.69
C ASN A 38 -6.99 0.41 -2.86
N GLY A 39 -6.21 0.75 -3.89
CA GLY A 39 -5.00 0.10 -4.35
C GLY A 39 -5.26 -1.14 -5.21
N PHE A 40 -6.15 -2.03 -4.78
CA PHE A 40 -6.42 -3.29 -5.48
C PHE A 40 -7.20 -3.09 -6.78
N ASP A 41 -8.00 -2.04 -6.89
CA ASP A 41 -8.77 -1.64 -8.07
C ASP A 41 -7.93 -1.24 -9.28
N VAL A 42 -6.66 -0.86 -9.09
CA VAL A 42 -5.73 -0.54 -10.19
C VAL A 42 -4.95 -1.76 -10.71
N LEU A 43 -5.21 -2.95 -10.18
CA LEU A 43 -4.56 -4.22 -10.55
C LEU A 43 -5.50 -5.12 -11.38
N GLN A 44 -4.91 -6.11 -12.06
CA GLN A 44 -5.66 -7.07 -12.88
C GLN A 44 -5.79 -8.40 -12.15
N TRP A 45 -7.01 -8.73 -11.70
CA TRP A 45 -7.26 -9.96 -10.96
C TRP A 45 -7.72 -11.09 -11.87
N PRO A 46 -7.37 -12.36 -11.56
CA PRO A 46 -7.88 -13.51 -12.31
C PRO A 46 -9.42 -13.52 -12.37
N ASN A 47 -9.98 -14.07 -13.45
CA ASN A 47 -11.43 -14.17 -13.62
C ASN A 47 -12.09 -14.85 -12.41
N GLY A 48 -13.19 -14.27 -11.93
CA GLY A 48 -13.92 -14.74 -10.76
C GLY A 48 -13.39 -14.22 -9.42
N PHE A 49 -12.15 -13.74 -9.33
CA PHE A 49 -11.56 -13.25 -8.08
C PHE A 49 -12.36 -12.08 -7.47
N ASN A 50 -12.74 -11.10 -8.30
CA ASN A 50 -13.53 -9.96 -7.85
C ASN A 50 -14.99 -10.33 -7.53
N ASN A 51 -15.57 -11.31 -8.21
CA ASN A 51 -16.93 -11.77 -7.92
C ASN A 51 -17.00 -12.44 -6.54
N LEU A 52 -15.95 -13.19 -6.19
CA LEU A 52 -15.78 -13.82 -4.87
C LEU A 52 -15.57 -12.79 -3.76
N ILE A 53 -15.01 -11.61 -4.08
CA ILE A 53 -14.83 -10.50 -3.14
C ILE A 53 -16.04 -9.59 -3.08
N ALA A 54 -16.88 -9.48 -4.11
CA ALA A 54 -18.02 -8.59 -4.14
C ALA A 54 -19.25 -9.13 -3.37
N GLY A 55 -19.37 -10.46 -3.22
CA GLY A 55 -20.49 -11.06 -2.48
C GLY A 55 -21.86 -10.79 -3.12
N ASN A 56 -21.93 -10.78 -4.45
CA ASN A 56 -23.19 -10.61 -5.18
C ASN A 56 -24.00 -11.90 -5.16
N ASP A 57 -24.67 -12.17 -4.05
CA ASP A 57 -25.99 -12.81 -4.08
C ASP A 57 -27.03 -11.68 -4.13
N VAL A 58 -27.58 -11.45 -5.33
CA VAL A 58 -28.65 -10.49 -5.55
C VAL A 58 -29.94 -11.12 -5.03
N ASN A 59 -30.47 -10.58 -3.94
CA ASN A 59 -31.90 -10.39 -3.68
C ASN A 59 -32.03 -9.47 -2.47
N ASP A 60 -32.36 -8.20 -2.71
CA ASP A 60 -33.49 -7.60 -2.00
C ASP A 60 -33.88 -6.25 -2.60
N GLU A 61 -35.14 -6.20 -3.02
CA GLU A 61 -35.91 -5.01 -3.31
C GLU A 61 -36.12 -4.20 -2.01
N SER A 62 -36.07 -2.87 -2.09
CA SER A 62 -37.20 -1.98 -1.75
C SER A 62 -36.77 -0.55 -1.33
N ASP A 63 -37.41 0.40 -2.02
CA ASP A 63 -38.08 1.62 -1.57
C ASP A 63 -37.35 2.71 -0.76
N ASP A 64 -37.08 3.79 -1.51
CA ASP A 64 -37.37 5.20 -1.26
C ASP A 64 -37.94 5.62 0.11
N GLN A 65 -37.37 6.69 0.69
CA GLN A 65 -38.09 7.97 0.85
C GLN A 65 -37.19 9.09 1.41
N GLU A 66 -37.21 10.23 0.71
CA GLU A 66 -36.62 11.52 1.10
C GLU A 66 -37.34 12.15 2.31
N LYS A 67 -36.63 13.00 3.08
CA LYS A 67 -37.19 14.23 3.67
C LYS A 67 -36.15 15.23 4.20
N GLU A 68 -36.17 16.39 3.55
CA GLU A 68 -36.09 17.80 3.98
C GLU A 68 -35.15 18.34 5.07
N LYS A 69 -34.74 19.60 4.82
CA LYS A 69 -33.70 20.41 5.46
C LYS A 69 -34.29 21.39 6.46
N GLU A 70 -33.51 21.74 7.49
CA GLU A 70 -33.74 22.96 8.28
C GLU A 70 -32.42 23.67 8.63
N VAL A 71 -32.50 25.01 8.74
CA VAL A 71 -31.42 26.00 8.86
C VAL A 71 -31.37 26.54 10.30
N ILE A 72 -30.18 26.80 10.85
CA ILE A 72 -30.02 27.64 12.08
C ILE A 72 -28.81 28.60 11.92
N PRO A 73 -28.90 29.88 12.38
CA PRO A 73 -27.84 30.88 12.27
C PRO A 73 -26.88 30.98 13.48
N THR A 74 -25.90 31.86 13.31
CA THR A 74 -24.58 32.01 13.96
C THR A 74 -24.46 32.91 15.20
N ASN A 75 -23.36 32.70 15.96
CA ASN A 75 -22.54 33.61 16.83
C ASN A 75 -22.57 33.29 18.33
N SER A 76 -21.59 33.64 19.19
CA SER A 76 -20.13 33.77 19.11
C SER A 76 -19.60 33.89 20.56
N LYS A 77 -18.39 33.34 20.82
CA LYS A 77 -17.39 33.66 21.90
C LYS A 77 -17.78 33.55 23.39
N LEU A 78 -17.14 32.63 24.13
CA LEU A 78 -16.02 32.89 25.09
C LEU A 78 -15.52 31.56 25.70
N ARG A 79 -14.20 31.44 25.95
CA ARG A 79 -13.54 30.23 26.43
C ARG A 79 -13.50 30.16 27.96
N THR A 80 -14.17 29.16 28.51
CA THR A 80 -13.93 28.57 29.86
C THR A 80 -14.20 27.07 29.79
N ARG A 81 -13.60 26.26 30.69
CA ARG A 81 -13.61 24.78 30.66
C ARG A 81 -15.02 24.20 30.46
N LEU A 82 -15.20 23.39 29.42
CA LEU A 82 -16.49 22.88 28.93
C LEU A 82 -17.20 21.96 29.93
N SER A 83 -18.43 22.33 30.28
CA SER A 83 -19.41 21.50 30.98
C SER A 83 -19.87 20.31 30.11
N LYS A 84 -20.48 19.29 30.72
CA LYS A 84 -21.00 18.10 30.02
C LYS A 84 -22.06 18.43 28.96
N GLN A 85 -22.79 19.53 29.13
CA GLN A 85 -23.87 19.95 28.24
C GLN A 85 -23.31 20.59 26.95
N GLU A 86 -22.27 21.41 27.08
CA GLU A 86 -21.57 22.01 25.93
C GLU A 86 -20.81 20.98 25.08
N ARG A 87 -20.30 19.89 25.70
CA ARG A 87 -19.75 18.76 24.94
C ARG A 87 -20.81 18.04 24.09
N LYS A 88 -22.06 18.02 24.55
CA LYS A 88 -23.17 17.40 23.83
C LYS A 88 -23.60 18.27 22.64
N GLU A 89 -23.63 19.58 22.82
CA GLU A 89 -23.91 20.53 21.73
C GLU A 89 -22.78 20.60 20.70
N LEU A 90 -21.51 20.56 21.12
CA LEU A 90 -20.36 20.49 20.22
C LEU A 90 -20.38 19.21 19.36
N ARG A 91 -20.84 18.08 19.92
CA ARG A 91 -21.05 16.83 19.17
C ARG A 91 -22.21 16.95 18.18
N LYS A 92 -23.25 17.72 18.50
CA LYS A 92 -24.39 17.99 17.61
C LYS A 92 -23.99 18.92 16.47
N ALA A 93 -23.27 20.00 16.76
CA ALA A 93 -22.71 20.93 15.76
C ALA A 93 -21.70 20.25 14.82
N LYS A 94 -20.81 19.38 15.34
CA LYS A 94 -19.91 18.57 14.48
C LYS A 94 -20.67 17.57 13.59
N ARG A 95 -21.81 17.05 14.05
CA ARG A 95 -22.69 16.20 13.22
C ARG A 95 -23.38 16.99 12.11
N GLU A 96 -23.81 18.22 12.38
CA GLU A 96 -24.39 19.12 11.37
C GLU A 96 -23.35 19.63 10.37
N GLN A 97 -22.13 19.93 10.83
CA GLN A 97 -21.02 20.31 9.95
C GLN A 97 -20.59 19.16 9.03
N ARG A 98 -20.68 17.90 9.51
CA ARG A 98 -20.51 16.70 8.67
C ARG A 98 -21.63 16.55 7.63
N LYS A 99 -22.89 16.89 7.98
CA LYS A 99 -24.01 16.88 7.02
C LYS A 99 -23.86 17.95 5.93
N LEU A 100 -23.36 19.14 6.28
CA LEU A 100 -23.08 20.21 5.31
C LEU A 100 -21.86 19.91 4.40
N GLY A 101 -20.86 19.18 4.90
CA GLY A 101 -19.70 18.75 4.12
C GLY A 101 -19.96 17.63 3.10
N LEU A 102 -21.08 16.91 3.22
CA LEU A 102 -21.46 15.82 2.31
C LEU A 102 -22.04 16.31 0.98
N HIS A 103 -22.41 17.58 0.84
CA HIS A 103 -23.07 18.10 -0.37
C HIS A 103 -22.11 18.63 -1.47
N LYS A 104 -20.79 18.49 -1.33
CA LYS A 104 -19.83 19.05 -2.32
C LYS A 104 -19.04 18.06 -3.18
N ASN A 105 -19.20 16.75 -3.02
CA ASN A 105 -18.50 15.76 -3.86
C ASN A 105 -19.48 14.97 -4.72
N LYS A 106 -19.92 15.56 -5.83
CA LYS A 106 -20.71 14.85 -6.86
C LYS A 106 -19.90 14.21 -7.99
N ASN A 107 -18.57 14.33 -7.99
CA ASN A 107 -17.72 13.68 -8.98
C ASN A 107 -16.68 12.79 -8.28
N ILE A 108 -17.08 11.59 -7.87
CA ILE A 108 -16.18 10.51 -7.47
C ILE A 108 -16.58 9.32 -8.35
N ILE A 109 -15.78 9.03 -9.37
CA ILE A 109 -15.87 7.76 -10.10
C ILE A 109 -15.08 6.75 -9.28
N GLY A 110 -15.73 6.23 -8.23
CA GLY A 110 -15.27 5.04 -7.52
C GLY A 110 -15.84 3.82 -8.22
N ILE A 111 -15.06 2.75 -8.32
CA ILE A 111 -15.57 1.45 -8.78
C ILE A 111 -16.55 0.99 -7.70
N ASN A 112 -17.84 1.05 -8.06
CA ASN A 112 -19.05 0.87 -7.25
C ASN A 112 -19.38 2.04 -6.33
N GLY A 113 -20.44 2.77 -6.66
CA GLY A 113 -21.02 3.85 -5.85
C GLY A 113 -21.73 3.36 -4.58
N SER A 114 -21.12 2.41 -3.84
CA SER A 114 -21.61 1.94 -2.55
C SER A 114 -21.53 3.04 -1.50
N ASN A 115 -22.55 3.13 -0.65
CA ASN A 115 -22.57 4.07 0.47
C ASN A 115 -21.54 3.61 1.52
N PRO A 116 -20.68 4.51 2.07
CA PRO A 116 -19.66 4.15 3.07
C PRO A 116 -20.20 3.46 4.33
N LYS A 117 -21.48 3.62 4.66
CA LYS A 117 -22.12 2.87 5.75
C LYS A 117 -22.24 1.39 5.42
N ASP A 118 -22.60 1.09 4.18
CA ASP A 118 -22.84 -0.27 3.71
C ASP A 118 -21.51 -1.02 3.69
N GLU A 119 -20.43 -0.39 3.22
CA GLU A 119 -19.11 -1.00 3.23
C GLU A 119 -18.58 -1.33 4.63
N ARG A 120 -18.88 -0.50 5.64
CA ARG A 120 -18.54 -0.80 7.03
C ARG A 120 -19.32 -1.99 7.56
N GLN A 121 -20.58 -2.11 7.16
CA GLN A 121 -21.42 -3.26 7.51
C GLN A 121 -20.92 -4.52 6.82
N THR A 122 -20.55 -4.45 5.54
CA THR A 122 -19.92 -5.54 4.80
C THR A 122 -18.65 -6.02 5.48
N LEU A 123 -17.77 -5.10 5.90
CA LEU A 123 -16.53 -5.46 6.59
C LEU A 123 -16.80 -6.17 7.92
N LYS A 124 -17.80 -5.70 8.67
CA LYS A 124 -18.24 -6.35 9.92
C LYS A 124 -18.76 -7.75 9.65
N LEU A 125 -19.63 -7.94 8.66
CA LEU A 125 -20.18 -9.25 8.29
C LEU A 125 -19.08 -10.23 7.87
N ARG A 126 -18.10 -9.77 7.08
CA ARG A 126 -16.94 -10.57 6.68
C ARG A 126 -16.09 -10.99 7.87
N TYR A 127 -15.81 -10.05 8.78
CA TYR A 127 -15.12 -10.37 10.03
C TYR A 127 -15.87 -11.42 10.84
N ASP A 128 -17.17 -11.22 11.06
CA ASP A 128 -18.00 -12.16 11.80
C ASP A 128 -18.02 -13.55 11.13
N LYS A 129 -17.97 -13.64 9.78
CA LYS A 129 -17.81 -14.90 9.04
C LYS A 129 -16.46 -15.56 9.32
N GLY A 130 -15.36 -14.79 9.29
CA GLY A 130 -14.02 -15.29 9.59
C GLY A 130 -13.85 -15.76 11.03
N MET A 131 -14.50 -15.11 11.98
CA MET A 131 -14.45 -15.51 13.40
C MET A 131 -15.18 -16.83 13.69
N LYS A 132 -16.12 -17.24 12.82
CA LYS A 132 -16.85 -18.52 12.94
C LYS A 132 -16.04 -19.75 12.51
N VAL A 133 -14.92 -19.58 11.79
CA VAL A 133 -14.07 -20.71 11.40
C VAL A 133 -13.58 -21.41 12.67
N GLU A 134 -13.52 -22.73 12.75
CA GLU A 134 -13.11 -23.39 14.01
C GLU A 134 -11.61 -23.20 14.32
N LYS A 135 -10.74 -23.42 13.32
CA LYS A 135 -9.28 -23.35 13.49
C LYS A 135 -8.83 -21.94 13.93
N SER A 136 -7.80 -21.87 14.77
CA SER A 136 -7.23 -20.61 15.28
C SER A 136 -6.23 -19.95 14.33
N SER A 137 -5.68 -20.70 13.37
CA SER A 137 -4.74 -20.20 12.38
C SER A 137 -4.77 -21.01 11.08
N PHE A 138 -4.24 -20.40 10.02
CA PHE A 138 -4.33 -20.88 8.66
C PHE A 138 -3.05 -20.55 7.90
N LEU A 139 -2.41 -21.56 7.30
CA LEU A 139 -1.34 -21.31 6.34
C LEU A 139 -1.95 -20.75 5.05
N MET A 140 -1.64 -19.49 4.77
CA MET A 140 -2.06 -18.74 3.58
C MET A 140 -0.82 -18.31 2.81
N LYS A 141 -0.62 -18.93 1.65
CA LYS A 141 0.62 -18.78 0.86
C LYS A 141 1.85 -19.09 1.72
N GLU A 142 2.68 -18.09 2.01
CA GLU A 142 3.94 -18.20 2.75
C GLU A 142 3.84 -17.70 4.20
N THR A 143 2.64 -17.30 4.66
CA THR A 143 2.44 -16.81 6.03
C THR A 143 1.32 -17.56 6.75
N THR A 144 1.40 -17.59 8.07
CA THR A 144 0.33 -18.10 8.92
C THR A 144 -0.53 -16.92 9.35
N ILE A 145 -1.81 -16.94 8.95
CA ILE A 145 -2.81 -15.98 9.41
C ILE A 145 -3.53 -16.58 10.61
N TYR A 146 -3.51 -15.86 11.72
CA TYR A 146 -4.24 -16.16 12.94
C TYR A 146 -5.61 -15.48 12.91
N LYS A 147 -6.58 -15.99 13.66
CA LYS A 147 -7.89 -15.31 13.81
C LYS A 147 -7.74 -13.89 14.33
N GLU A 148 -6.80 -13.67 15.24
CA GLU A 148 -6.49 -12.38 15.81
C GLU A 148 -5.98 -11.39 14.75
N ASP A 149 -5.35 -11.87 13.68
CA ASP A 149 -4.93 -11.01 12.57
C ASP A 149 -6.15 -10.41 11.83
N LEU A 150 -7.28 -11.12 11.78
CA LEU A 150 -8.51 -10.58 11.17
C LEU A 150 -9.06 -9.38 11.93
N TYR A 151 -8.82 -9.31 13.25
CA TYR A 151 -9.23 -8.16 14.05
C TYR A 151 -8.51 -6.88 13.60
N THR A 152 -7.25 -6.96 13.19
CA THR A 152 -6.46 -5.82 12.69
C THR A 152 -7.04 -5.17 11.43
N LEU A 153 -7.86 -5.91 10.67
CA LEU A 153 -8.55 -5.41 9.49
C LEU A 153 -9.81 -4.60 9.82
N GLN A 154 -10.32 -4.62 11.05
CA GLN A 154 -11.46 -3.79 11.46
C GLN A 154 -11.13 -2.29 11.40
N VAL A 155 -12.15 -1.46 11.18
CA VAL A 155 -11.98 0.00 11.18
C VAL A 155 -11.52 0.46 12.57
N GLY A 156 -10.43 1.23 12.62
CA GLY A 156 -9.86 1.72 13.87
C GLY A 156 -8.64 0.93 14.35
N GLU A 157 -8.35 -0.20 13.71
CA GLU A 157 -7.26 -1.10 14.12
C GLU A 157 -6.04 -0.95 13.22
N TRP A 158 -4.86 -1.12 13.82
CA TRP A 158 -3.56 -1.08 13.13
C TRP A 158 -3.31 -2.42 12.47
N LEU A 159 -2.90 -2.41 11.20
CA LEU A 159 -2.43 -3.64 10.56
C LEU A 159 -1.16 -4.16 11.22
N ASN A 160 -1.02 -5.48 11.24
CA ASN A 160 0.18 -6.15 11.69
C ASN A 160 0.99 -6.74 10.52
N ASP A 161 2.16 -7.28 10.87
CA ASP A 161 3.10 -7.89 9.93
C ASP A 161 2.49 -9.01 9.10
N ASN A 162 1.63 -9.85 9.71
CA ASN A 162 1.03 -11.01 9.05
C ASN A 162 0.12 -10.59 7.91
N ILE A 163 -0.72 -9.56 8.11
CA ILE A 163 -1.61 -9.05 7.07
C ILE A 163 -0.83 -8.41 5.91
N ILE A 164 0.20 -7.60 6.21
CA ILE A 164 1.05 -7.00 5.17
C ILE A 164 1.78 -8.10 4.39
N THR A 165 2.35 -9.09 5.09
CA THR A 165 3.03 -10.24 4.49
C THR A 165 2.09 -11.03 3.58
N TYR A 166 0.88 -11.33 4.04
CA TYR A 166 -0.14 -12.00 3.23
C TYR A 166 -0.45 -11.22 1.95
N CYS A 167 -0.68 -9.91 2.06
CA CYS A 167 -0.94 -9.07 0.90
C CYS A 167 0.24 -9.09 -0.08
N TYR A 168 1.47 -9.03 0.42
CA TYR A 168 2.67 -9.10 -0.41
C TYR A 168 2.80 -10.44 -1.12
N SER A 169 2.60 -11.56 -0.43
CA SER A 169 2.59 -12.90 -1.06
C SER A 169 1.50 -13.00 -2.13
N MET A 170 0.31 -12.46 -1.87
CA MET A 170 -0.79 -12.43 -2.84
C MET A 170 -0.45 -11.59 -4.07
N LEU A 171 0.10 -10.39 -3.88
CA LEU A 171 0.50 -9.49 -4.97
C LEU A 171 1.63 -10.09 -5.81
N TYR A 172 2.60 -10.74 -5.18
CA TYR A 172 3.66 -11.44 -5.89
C TYR A 172 3.09 -12.55 -6.77
N GLU A 173 2.31 -13.47 -6.21
CA GLU A 173 1.79 -14.63 -6.93
C GLU A 173 0.79 -14.27 -8.04
N LEU A 174 -0.07 -13.28 -7.81
CA LEU A 174 -1.16 -12.95 -8.74
C LEU A 174 -0.83 -11.83 -9.72
N GLN A 175 0.15 -10.97 -9.43
CA GLN A 175 0.48 -9.80 -10.27
C GLN A 175 1.91 -9.87 -10.82
N ILE A 176 2.91 -9.97 -9.94
CA ILE A 176 4.33 -9.88 -10.33
C ILE A 176 4.77 -11.14 -11.09
N LYS A 177 4.52 -12.33 -10.53
CA LYS A 177 4.97 -13.60 -11.10
C LYS A 177 4.42 -13.87 -12.50
N PRO A 178 3.15 -13.58 -12.84
CA PRO A 178 2.66 -13.65 -14.21
C PRO A 178 3.37 -12.68 -15.16
N PHE A 179 3.63 -11.45 -14.74
CA PHE A 179 4.37 -10.46 -15.52
C PHE A 179 5.81 -10.93 -15.78
N GLU A 180 6.50 -11.39 -14.74
CA GLU A 180 7.86 -11.92 -14.81
C GLU A 180 7.95 -13.12 -15.76
N LYS A 181 6.99 -14.04 -15.67
CA LYS A 181 6.88 -15.18 -16.61
C LYS A 181 6.65 -14.72 -18.04
N LYS A 182 5.75 -13.76 -18.26
CA LYS A 182 5.38 -13.25 -19.59
C LYS A 182 6.58 -12.64 -20.35
N PHE A 183 7.46 -11.96 -19.63
CA PHE A 183 8.62 -11.27 -20.22
C PHE A 183 9.96 -11.98 -19.96
N ASN A 184 9.93 -13.19 -19.38
CA ASN A 184 11.12 -13.94 -18.98
C ASN A 184 12.07 -13.12 -18.09
N LEU A 185 11.49 -12.34 -17.18
CA LEU A 185 12.18 -11.46 -16.24
C LEU A 185 12.13 -12.10 -14.87
N LYS A 186 13.18 -12.85 -14.51
CA LYS A 186 13.21 -13.45 -13.18
C LYS A 186 13.60 -12.40 -12.15
N ASP A 187 12.85 -12.34 -11.04
CA ASP A 187 13.30 -11.72 -9.80
C ASP A 187 13.60 -10.21 -9.91
N LYS A 188 12.80 -9.47 -10.69
CA LYS A 188 13.03 -8.05 -10.96
C LYS A 188 12.29 -7.12 -10.02
N ILE A 189 11.19 -7.58 -9.44
CA ILE A 189 10.45 -6.83 -8.42
C ILE A 189 10.43 -7.70 -7.16
N VAL A 190 11.11 -7.26 -6.11
CA VAL A 190 11.21 -8.00 -4.84
C VAL A 190 10.43 -7.26 -3.77
N LEU A 191 9.52 -7.99 -3.13
CA LEU A 191 8.76 -7.53 -1.97
C LEU A 191 9.43 -8.08 -0.71
N LEU A 192 9.94 -7.23 0.19
CA LEU A 192 10.38 -7.68 1.51
C LEU A 192 9.21 -7.69 2.48
N THR A 193 9.18 -8.68 3.37
CA THR A 193 8.22 -8.69 4.47
C THR A 193 8.61 -7.66 5.54
N PRO A 194 7.67 -7.22 6.39
CA PRO A 194 7.99 -6.35 7.52
C PRO A 194 9.12 -6.87 8.41
N SER A 195 9.10 -8.17 8.74
CA SER A 195 10.13 -8.77 9.59
C SER A 195 11.51 -8.77 8.93
N MET A 196 11.59 -8.94 7.60
CA MET A 196 12.85 -8.80 6.85
C MET A 196 13.37 -7.36 6.88
N CYS A 197 12.49 -6.37 6.74
CA CYS A 197 12.87 -4.95 6.82
C CYS A 197 13.34 -4.58 8.22
N TYR A 198 12.62 -5.03 9.26
CA TYR A 198 13.00 -4.84 10.65
C TYR A 198 14.36 -5.46 10.95
N LEU A 199 14.60 -6.70 10.50
CA LEU A 199 15.90 -7.37 10.64
C LEU A 199 17.01 -6.59 9.96
N LEU A 200 16.80 -6.11 8.74
CA LEU A 200 17.80 -5.36 7.99
C LEU A 200 18.13 -4.01 8.66
N ALA A 201 17.12 -3.32 9.19
CA ALA A 201 17.30 -2.03 9.87
C ALA A 201 18.00 -2.18 11.23
N ASN A 202 17.59 -3.18 12.04
CA ASN A 202 17.91 -3.22 13.47
C ASN A 202 18.95 -4.27 13.86
N SER A 203 19.27 -5.25 13.00
CA SER A 203 20.26 -6.25 13.35
C SER A 203 21.70 -5.76 13.15
N ASN A 204 22.61 -6.38 13.90
CA ASN A 204 24.07 -6.26 13.72
C ASN A 204 24.64 -7.45 12.93
N LEU A 205 23.78 -8.21 12.26
CA LEU A 205 24.20 -9.33 11.42
C LEU A 205 25.10 -8.83 10.29
N LEU A 206 26.10 -9.66 9.96
CA LEU A 206 26.98 -9.40 8.84
C LEU A 206 26.20 -9.57 7.51
N PRO A 207 26.63 -8.92 6.42
CA PRO A 207 25.94 -9.01 5.13
C PRO A 207 25.80 -10.43 4.61
N LEU A 208 26.75 -11.31 4.93
CA LEU A 208 26.72 -12.72 4.55
C LEU A 208 25.65 -13.51 5.32
N GLU A 209 25.43 -13.18 6.60
CA GLU A 209 24.36 -13.77 7.41
C GLU A 209 23.00 -13.28 6.94
N LEU A 210 22.85 -11.98 6.64
CA LEU A 210 21.63 -11.43 6.07
C LEU A 210 21.28 -12.07 4.72
N LYS A 211 22.28 -12.48 3.93
CA LYS A 211 22.07 -13.15 2.64
C LYS A 211 21.37 -14.51 2.77
N THR A 212 21.49 -15.19 3.91
CA THR A 212 20.81 -16.49 4.13
C THR A 212 19.35 -16.32 4.53
N ILE A 213 18.96 -15.11 4.97
CA ILE A 213 17.62 -14.80 5.46
C ILE A 213 16.81 -14.00 4.43
N LEU A 214 17.46 -13.05 3.76
CA LEU A 214 16.84 -12.23 2.73
C LEU A 214 16.73 -12.99 1.40
N PRO A 215 15.78 -12.62 0.53
CA PRO A 215 15.67 -13.16 -0.81
C PRO A 215 17.01 -13.10 -1.56
N SER A 216 17.46 -14.23 -2.10
CA SER A 216 18.80 -14.38 -2.71
C SER A 216 19.03 -13.48 -3.93
N ASN A 217 17.95 -13.02 -4.54
CA ASN A 217 17.87 -12.17 -5.73
C ASN A 217 17.89 -10.66 -5.43
N ILE A 218 17.87 -10.25 -4.15
CA ILE A 218 17.71 -8.85 -3.74
C ILE A 218 18.70 -7.90 -4.44
N VAL A 219 19.96 -8.32 -4.63
CA VAL A 219 21.01 -7.50 -5.26
C VAL A 219 20.86 -7.41 -6.79
N GLN A 220 20.21 -8.39 -7.42
CA GLN A 220 20.00 -8.44 -8.88
C GLN A 220 18.62 -7.89 -9.31
N SER A 221 17.79 -7.53 -8.34
CA SER A 221 16.49 -6.93 -8.54
C SER A 221 16.60 -5.55 -9.20
N SER A 222 15.51 -5.11 -9.83
CA SER A 222 15.38 -3.75 -10.36
C SER A 222 14.68 -2.85 -9.34
N PHE A 223 13.69 -3.40 -8.64
CA PHE A 223 12.93 -2.71 -7.62
C PHE A 223 12.83 -3.53 -6.35
N LEU A 224 13.04 -2.88 -5.20
CA LEU A 224 12.66 -3.39 -3.89
C LEU A 224 11.49 -2.60 -3.34
N ILE A 225 10.53 -3.29 -2.74
CA ILE A 225 9.37 -2.70 -2.07
C ILE A 225 9.42 -3.11 -0.61
N LEU A 226 9.57 -2.14 0.28
CA LEU A 226 9.97 -2.32 1.68
C LEU A 226 8.92 -1.66 2.60
N PRO A 227 8.07 -2.43 3.28
CA PRO A 227 7.21 -1.92 4.32
C PRO A 227 8.07 -1.68 5.56
N LEU A 228 8.13 -0.43 5.99
CA LEU A 228 8.92 0.00 7.14
C LEU A 228 8.00 0.33 8.31
N ASN A 229 8.34 -0.19 9.48
CA ASN A 229 7.72 0.18 10.75
C ASN A 229 8.78 0.76 11.68
N ASP A 230 8.40 1.73 12.51
CA ASP A 230 9.26 2.41 13.47
C ASP A 230 9.46 1.68 14.82
N GLY A 231 9.07 0.41 14.91
CA GLY A 231 9.16 -0.38 16.14
C GLY A 231 7.83 -0.50 16.89
N GLY A 232 6.73 -0.06 16.28
CA GLY A 232 5.39 -0.53 16.58
C GLY A 232 4.28 0.49 16.35
N SER A 233 4.60 1.70 15.91
CA SER A 233 3.70 2.86 15.97
C SER A 233 3.20 3.33 14.61
N HIS A 234 4.05 3.27 13.58
CA HIS A 234 3.72 3.82 12.28
C HIS A 234 4.35 3.05 11.12
N TRP A 235 3.54 2.83 10.08
CA TRP A 235 3.95 2.18 8.84
C TRP A 235 4.22 3.20 7.74
N SER A 236 5.33 3.05 7.03
CA SER A 236 5.63 3.76 5.79
C SER A 236 6.13 2.81 4.71
N LEU A 237 6.17 3.26 3.46
CA LEU A 237 6.60 2.47 2.32
C LEU A 237 7.87 3.04 1.71
N LEU A 238 8.91 2.23 1.56
CA LEU A 238 10.08 2.57 0.75
C LEU A 238 10.08 1.77 -0.54
N VAL A 239 10.42 2.43 -1.65
CA VAL A 239 10.66 1.78 -2.95
C VAL A 239 12.06 2.10 -3.42
N VAL A 240 12.90 1.08 -3.55
CA VAL A 240 14.27 1.20 -4.05
C VAL A 240 14.26 1.00 -5.56
N ALA A 241 14.69 2.00 -6.32
CA ALA A 241 15.06 1.85 -7.72
C ALA A 241 16.56 1.55 -7.78
N VAL A 242 16.91 0.27 -7.95
CA VAL A 242 18.29 -0.23 -7.72
C VAL A 242 19.29 0.39 -8.69
N ALA A 243 18.96 0.42 -9.98
CA ALA A 243 19.85 0.98 -11.01
C ALA A 243 20.01 2.51 -10.87
N ASP A 244 18.98 3.20 -10.36
CA ASP A 244 19.01 4.65 -10.15
C ASP A 244 19.69 5.05 -8.83
N ALA A 245 20.00 4.10 -7.95
CA ALA A 245 20.44 4.35 -6.58
C ALA A 245 19.53 5.35 -5.83
N LYS A 246 18.20 5.21 -5.98
CA LYS A 246 17.19 6.08 -5.34
C LYS A 246 16.23 5.26 -4.49
N VAL A 247 15.81 5.81 -3.37
CA VAL A 247 14.85 5.21 -2.44
C VAL A 247 13.73 6.21 -2.20
N PHE A 248 12.57 5.91 -2.76
CA PHE A 248 11.38 6.75 -2.67
C PHE A 248 10.61 6.39 -1.41
N ALA A 249 10.37 7.37 -0.55
CA ALA A 249 9.67 7.19 0.71
C ALA A 249 8.26 7.78 0.62
N TYR A 250 7.26 6.92 0.74
CA TYR A 250 5.84 7.27 0.79
C TYR A 250 5.38 7.11 2.24
N ASP A 251 5.05 8.24 2.84
CA ASP A 251 4.65 8.31 4.23
C ASP A 251 3.30 9.01 4.33
N SER A 252 2.30 8.28 4.81
CA SER A 252 0.94 8.81 5.01
C SER A 252 0.86 9.76 6.21
N LEU A 253 1.90 9.81 7.05
CA LEU A 253 2.13 10.81 8.08
C LEU A 253 3.51 11.45 7.84
N ILE A 254 3.56 12.42 6.93
CA ILE A 254 4.80 12.98 6.39
C ILE A 254 5.92 13.19 7.43
N GLY A 255 7.05 12.53 7.18
CA GLY A 255 8.28 12.66 7.98
C GLY A 255 8.32 11.79 9.24
N SER A 256 7.26 11.04 9.56
CA SER A 256 7.21 10.23 10.78
C SER A 256 8.25 9.12 10.81
N ASN A 257 8.56 8.49 9.66
CA ASN A 257 9.55 7.41 9.56
C ASN A 257 10.85 7.84 8.85
N GLU A 258 11.20 9.13 8.82
CA GLU A 258 12.35 9.61 8.06
C GLU A 258 13.69 9.05 8.59
N GLU A 259 13.88 9.02 9.90
CA GLU A 259 15.14 8.55 10.51
C GLU A 259 15.30 7.03 10.36
N GLU A 260 14.22 6.27 10.58
CA GLU A 260 14.13 4.83 10.37
C GLU A 260 14.44 4.48 8.91
N SER A 261 13.94 5.30 7.98
CA SER A 261 14.24 5.16 6.56
C SER A 261 15.72 5.36 6.27
N LYS A 262 16.35 6.40 6.83
CA LYS A 262 17.79 6.66 6.66
C LYS A 262 18.64 5.53 7.24
N ILE A 263 18.24 4.97 8.39
CA ILE A 263 18.91 3.82 9.01
C ILE A 263 18.85 2.60 8.07
N LEU A 264 17.65 2.25 7.59
CA LEU A 264 17.47 1.14 6.66
C LEU A 264 18.25 1.34 5.35
N ILE A 265 18.26 2.55 4.80
CA ILE A 265 19.03 2.89 3.59
C ILE A 265 20.53 2.71 3.81
N LYS A 266 21.07 3.13 4.96
CA LYS A 266 22.47 2.91 5.30
C LYS A 266 22.81 1.43 5.36
N LYS A 267 21.93 0.61 5.95
CA LYS A 267 22.08 -0.86 6.01
C LYS A 267 21.99 -1.50 4.62
N LEU A 268 21.08 -1.02 3.77
CA LEU A 268 20.97 -1.44 2.36
C LEU A 268 22.24 -1.14 1.56
N ASN A 269 22.78 0.08 1.67
CA ASN A 269 24.04 0.45 1.00
C ASN A 269 25.17 -0.51 1.37
N PHE A 270 25.34 -0.77 2.67
CA PHE A 270 26.34 -1.73 3.15
C PHE A 270 26.08 -3.14 2.62
N PHE A 271 24.84 -3.63 2.74
CA PHE A 271 24.47 -4.97 2.28
C PHE A 271 24.71 -5.17 0.77
N PHE A 272 24.30 -4.23 -0.07
CA PHE A 272 24.43 -4.30 -1.54
C PHE A 272 25.90 -4.29 -1.98
N ASN A 273 26.67 -3.33 -1.46
CA ASN A 273 28.07 -3.18 -1.84
C ASN A 273 28.89 -4.41 -1.44
N GLU A 274 28.72 -4.92 -0.23
CA GLU A 274 29.45 -6.13 0.23
C GLU A 274 29.05 -7.38 -0.57
N ASN A 275 27.74 -7.60 -0.78
CA ASN A 275 27.28 -8.81 -1.45
C ASN A 275 27.53 -8.83 -2.96
N TYR A 276 27.54 -7.67 -3.62
CA TYR A 276 27.86 -7.60 -5.05
C TYR A 276 29.36 -7.67 -5.31
N ASN A 277 30.15 -6.90 -4.54
CA ASN A 277 31.57 -6.71 -4.82
C ASN A 277 32.44 -7.86 -4.33
N SER A 278 32.02 -8.61 -3.31
CA SER A 278 32.79 -9.71 -2.70
C SER A 278 33.30 -10.76 -3.69
N SER A 279 32.57 -11.01 -4.78
CA SER A 279 32.92 -12.00 -5.80
C SER A 279 33.38 -11.38 -7.13
N LYS A 280 33.66 -10.07 -7.17
CA LYS A 280 33.99 -9.32 -8.39
C LYS A 280 35.39 -8.71 -8.29
N PRO A 281 36.13 -8.64 -9.41
CA PRO A 281 37.38 -7.88 -9.43
C PRO A 281 37.11 -6.40 -9.16
N ALA A 282 38.02 -5.71 -8.49
CA ALA A 282 37.88 -4.31 -8.08
C ALA A 282 37.43 -3.37 -9.22
N LYS A 283 37.90 -3.62 -10.46
CA LYS A 283 37.54 -2.84 -11.66
C LYS A 283 36.06 -2.95 -12.06
N LYS A 284 35.32 -3.90 -11.51
CA LYS A 284 33.88 -4.12 -11.75
C LYS A 284 33.04 -3.85 -10.49
N HIS A 285 33.65 -3.26 -9.46
CA HIS A 285 32.91 -2.91 -8.26
C HIS A 285 31.87 -1.85 -8.59
N ILE A 286 30.69 -2.01 -8.01
CA ILE A 286 29.63 -1.00 -8.03
C ILE A 286 29.58 -0.42 -6.62
N ASN A 287 29.52 0.91 -6.51
CA ASN A 287 29.29 1.59 -5.25
C ASN A 287 27.90 2.19 -5.28
N TRP A 288 26.91 1.43 -4.81
CA TRP A 288 25.58 1.98 -4.57
C TRP A 288 25.65 3.00 -3.44
N ASP A 289 25.08 4.16 -3.71
CA ASP A 289 24.86 5.24 -2.76
C ASP A 289 23.38 5.64 -2.85
N PHE A 290 22.54 4.77 -2.29
CA PHE A 290 21.10 4.91 -2.27
C PHE A 290 20.69 6.24 -1.63
N LYS A 291 20.05 7.11 -2.40
CA LYS A 291 19.56 8.42 -1.96
C LYS A 291 18.11 8.37 -1.53
N TYR A 292 17.84 8.85 -0.32
CA TYR A 292 16.49 9.04 0.20
C TYR A 292 15.77 10.17 -0.55
N ILE A 293 14.57 9.88 -1.07
CA ILE A 293 13.71 10.81 -1.79
C ILE A 293 12.32 10.81 -1.14
N PRO A 294 11.96 11.83 -0.34
CA PRO A 294 10.63 11.91 0.26
C PRO A 294 9.57 12.28 -0.79
N ILE A 295 8.52 11.46 -0.91
CA ILE A 295 7.40 11.72 -1.82
C ILE A 295 6.34 12.55 -1.10
N LYS A 296 6.46 13.87 -1.19
CA LYS A 296 5.54 14.82 -0.55
C LYS A 296 4.12 14.81 -1.16
N SER A 297 3.97 14.28 -2.37
CA SER A 297 2.69 14.11 -3.06
C SER A 297 1.90 12.88 -2.61
N ALA A 298 2.47 12.01 -1.77
CA ALA A 298 1.78 10.83 -1.29
C ALA A 298 0.52 11.22 -0.49
N PRO A 299 -0.61 10.52 -0.67
CA PRO A 299 -1.84 10.84 0.04
C PRO A 299 -1.64 10.70 1.56
N GLN A 300 -2.20 11.65 2.32
CA GLN A 300 -2.00 11.74 3.77
C GLN A 300 -3.20 11.16 4.52
N GLN A 301 -2.93 10.33 5.53
CA GLN A 301 -3.98 9.74 6.36
C GLN A 301 -4.64 10.80 7.24
N LYS A 302 -5.93 10.58 7.56
CA LYS A 302 -6.72 11.51 8.40
C LYS A 302 -6.95 10.99 9.83
N ASN A 303 -6.41 9.80 10.13
CA ASN A 303 -6.56 9.10 11.41
C ASN A 303 -5.20 8.52 11.83
N GLU A 304 -5.14 7.80 12.94
CA GLU A 304 -3.89 7.27 13.51
C GLU A 304 -3.68 5.79 13.18
N TYR A 305 -4.57 5.13 12.42
CA TYR A 305 -4.62 3.67 12.33
C TYR A 305 -4.55 3.08 10.92
N ASP A 306 -4.71 3.90 9.88
CA ASP A 306 -4.73 3.42 8.50
C ASP A 306 -3.35 3.37 7.82
N CYS A 307 -2.24 3.74 8.48
CA CYS A 307 -0.90 3.78 7.88
C CYS A 307 -0.52 2.46 7.16
N GLY A 308 -0.82 1.30 7.75
CA GLY A 308 -0.59 0.00 7.10
C GLY A 308 -1.45 -0.23 5.86
N ILE A 309 -2.68 0.30 5.82
CA ILE A 309 -3.55 0.26 4.63
C ILE A 309 -2.97 1.14 3.53
N PHE A 310 -2.45 2.33 3.87
CA PHE A 310 -1.75 3.19 2.91
C PHE A 310 -0.53 2.48 2.32
N VAL A 311 0.28 1.79 3.14
CA VAL A 311 1.43 1.01 2.64
C VAL A 311 0.99 -0.04 1.61
N ILE A 312 -0.05 -0.82 1.89
CA ILE A 312 -0.55 -1.83 0.95
C ILE A 312 -1.13 -1.18 -0.32
N ALA A 313 -1.98 -0.16 -0.17
CA ALA A 313 -2.63 0.48 -1.31
C ALA A 313 -1.63 1.14 -2.26
N LEU A 314 -0.65 1.89 -1.72
CA LEU A 314 0.40 2.51 -2.53
C LEU A 314 1.32 1.46 -3.16
N THR A 315 1.58 0.34 -2.47
CA THR A 315 2.29 -0.81 -3.05
C THR A 315 1.57 -1.35 -4.28
N CYS A 316 0.24 -1.52 -4.21
CA CYS A 316 -0.56 -1.95 -5.37
C CYS A 316 -0.44 -0.97 -6.55
N VAL A 317 -0.49 0.34 -6.30
CA VAL A 317 -0.32 1.37 -7.35
C VAL A 317 1.08 1.30 -7.98
N ILE A 318 2.12 1.19 -7.16
CA ILE A 318 3.50 1.05 -7.64
C ILE A 318 3.65 -0.22 -8.48
N ILE A 319 3.16 -1.36 -8.01
CA ILE A 319 3.19 -2.62 -8.76
C ILE A 319 2.47 -2.45 -10.09
N SER A 320 1.26 -1.86 -10.09
CA SER A 320 0.50 -1.61 -11.32
C SER A 320 1.31 -0.79 -12.33
N LYS A 321 1.97 0.29 -11.88
CA LYS A 321 2.85 1.10 -12.74
C LYS A 321 4.03 0.31 -13.29
N LEU A 322 4.66 -0.53 -12.49
CA LEU A 322 5.82 -1.33 -12.90
C LEU A 322 5.44 -2.41 -13.92
N ILE A 323 4.38 -3.16 -13.68
CA ILE A 323 3.97 -4.27 -14.55
C ILE A 323 3.29 -3.79 -15.85
N ASN A 324 2.73 -2.57 -15.83
CA ASN A 324 2.12 -1.92 -17.00
C ASN A 324 3.03 -0.87 -17.65
N ALA A 325 4.32 -0.83 -17.30
CA ALA A 325 5.27 0.12 -17.86
C ALA A 325 5.33 0.01 -19.40
N LYS A 326 5.20 1.17 -20.08
CA LYS A 326 5.24 1.23 -21.54
C LYS A 326 6.67 1.04 -22.05
N GLU A 327 6.81 0.46 -23.25
CA GLU A 327 8.11 0.22 -23.90
C GLU A 327 8.91 1.52 -24.00
N LYS A 328 10.14 1.51 -23.45
CA LYS A 328 11.10 2.63 -23.39
C LYS A 328 10.59 3.90 -22.70
N ALA A 329 9.45 3.85 -22.02
CA ALA A 329 8.96 4.97 -21.24
C ALA A 329 9.66 5.04 -19.88
N LYS A 330 9.87 6.27 -19.39
CA LYS A 330 10.29 6.51 -18.00
C LYS A 330 9.20 6.02 -17.05
N ILE A 331 9.64 5.48 -15.92
CA ILE A 331 8.73 5.06 -14.86
C ILE A 331 8.53 6.26 -13.91
N ASP A 332 7.27 6.62 -13.68
CA ASP A 332 6.93 7.64 -12.70
C ASP A 332 6.56 7.01 -11.36
N LEU A 333 7.37 7.30 -10.34
CA LEU A 333 7.17 6.88 -8.96
C LEU A 333 6.71 8.05 -8.07
N SER A 334 6.13 9.11 -8.65
CA SER A 334 5.67 10.28 -7.87
C SER A 334 4.30 10.07 -7.19
N LEU A 335 3.48 9.19 -7.74
CA LEU A 335 2.08 8.94 -7.34
C LEU A 335 1.20 10.21 -7.27
N LYS A 336 1.55 11.27 -8.03
CA LYS A 336 0.83 12.55 -8.03
C LYS A 336 -0.65 12.41 -8.42
N GLU A 337 -0.99 11.40 -9.20
CA GLU A 337 -2.37 11.13 -9.59
C GLU A 337 -3.22 10.56 -8.45
N VAL A 338 -2.61 10.01 -7.40
CA VAL A 338 -3.33 9.40 -6.27
C VAL A 338 -3.69 10.48 -5.26
N ARG A 339 -4.96 10.88 -5.23
CA ARG A 339 -5.45 11.93 -4.31
C ARG A 339 -5.73 11.41 -2.91
N ASP A 340 -6.31 10.22 -2.79
CA ASP A 340 -6.67 9.64 -1.49
C ASP A 340 -6.78 8.11 -1.60
N VAL A 341 -6.71 7.44 -0.46
CA VAL A 341 -6.88 5.98 -0.35
C VAL A 341 -8.25 5.68 0.25
N ASP A 342 -9.03 4.82 -0.41
CA ASP A 342 -10.27 4.28 0.16
C ASP A 342 -9.95 3.13 1.13
N THR A 343 -9.70 3.49 2.38
CA THR A 343 -9.22 2.53 3.38
C THR A 343 -10.26 1.49 3.79
N ILE A 344 -11.56 1.80 3.69
CA ILE A 344 -12.63 0.85 4.03
C ILE A 344 -12.75 -0.19 2.92
N SER A 345 -12.73 0.25 1.67
CA SER A 345 -12.72 -0.63 0.51
C SER A 345 -11.47 -1.53 0.49
N SER A 346 -10.28 -1.00 0.84
CA SER A 346 -9.06 -1.81 0.97
C SER A 346 -9.20 -2.89 2.06
N ARG A 347 -9.69 -2.54 3.25
CA ARG A 347 -9.93 -3.50 4.34
C ARG A 347 -10.91 -4.59 3.93
N ASN A 348 -12.00 -4.20 3.26
CA ASN A 348 -12.98 -5.13 2.72
C ASN A 348 -12.35 -6.10 1.72
N PHE A 349 -11.53 -5.61 0.81
CA PHE A 349 -10.85 -6.45 -0.18
C PHE A 349 -9.96 -7.49 0.50
N ILE A 350 -9.10 -7.06 1.43
CA ILE A 350 -8.16 -7.96 2.13
C ILE A 350 -8.92 -9.02 2.95
N MET A 351 -9.95 -8.61 3.70
CA MET A 351 -10.78 -9.56 4.45
C MET A 351 -11.48 -10.55 3.49
N GLY A 352 -12.04 -10.05 2.40
CA GLY A 352 -12.70 -10.87 1.38
C GLY A 352 -11.75 -11.88 0.74
N SER A 353 -10.52 -11.48 0.41
CA SER A 353 -9.53 -12.38 -0.18
C SER A 353 -9.10 -13.48 0.80
N ILE A 354 -8.96 -13.15 2.08
CA ILE A 354 -8.68 -14.13 3.15
C ILE A 354 -9.82 -15.14 3.27
N LEU A 355 -11.07 -14.66 3.36
CA LEU A 355 -12.24 -15.55 3.43
C LEU A 355 -12.35 -16.44 2.19
N ASN A 356 -12.13 -15.89 1.00
CA ASN A 356 -12.12 -16.68 -0.22
C ASN A 356 -11.05 -17.80 -0.17
N GLU A 357 -9.86 -17.53 0.35
CA GLU A 357 -8.85 -18.57 0.52
C GLU A 357 -9.26 -19.63 1.56
N LEU A 358 -9.98 -19.25 2.62
CA LEU A 358 -10.58 -20.19 3.58
C LEU A 358 -11.66 -21.06 2.93
N ALA A 359 -12.53 -20.47 2.11
CA ALA A 359 -13.58 -21.19 1.39
C ALA A 359 -12.98 -22.21 0.41
N ASN A 360 -11.97 -21.81 -0.36
CA ASN A 360 -11.24 -22.70 -1.27
C ASN A 360 -10.52 -23.85 -0.54
N LYS A 361 -10.21 -23.69 0.75
CA LYS A 361 -9.64 -24.75 1.61
C LYS A 361 -10.72 -25.58 2.32
N GLY A 362 -12.01 -25.33 2.06
CA GLY A 362 -13.14 -26.00 2.69
C GLY A 362 -13.31 -25.68 4.18
N LEU A 363 -12.81 -24.53 4.64
CA LEU A 363 -12.84 -24.13 6.04
C LEU A 363 -14.02 -23.23 6.40
N ILE A 364 -14.70 -22.68 5.39
CA ILE A 364 -15.98 -21.99 5.51
C ILE A 364 -16.84 -22.35 4.31
N ASN A 365 -18.15 -22.37 4.49
CA ASN A 365 -19.11 -22.46 3.39
C ASN A 365 -19.34 -21.07 2.80
N ASP A 366 -19.59 -21.01 1.49
CA ASP A 366 -19.92 -19.77 0.78
C ASP A 366 -21.20 -19.11 1.32
#